data_AF-A0A851UTK2-F1
#
_entry.id   AF-A0A851UTK2-F1
#
_cell.length_a   1.000
_cell.length_b   1.000
_cell.length_c   1.000
_cell.angle_alpha   90.00
_cell.angle_beta   90.00
_cell.angle_gamma   90.00
#
_symmetry.space_group_name_H-M   'P 1'
#
loop_
_entity.id
_entity.type
_entity.pdbx_description
1 polymer ?
#
loop_
_entity_poly.entity_id
_entity_poly.type
_entity_poly.pdbx_seq_one_letter_code
_entity_poly.pdbx_strand_id
1 'polypeptide(L)'
;MSKSLGNVIDPLDVIAGVTLQKRDFPEGIPECGTDALRFALCAYTAQGRDINLDVARVLGYRHFCNKVWNGARFVLRALGDGYRPSPDTQGGSPGSLAERWVRSRLSRAVRGCGAALEAYDFPGATTAVHSFWVYDLCDVYLVQGHRGD
;
A
#
# COMPACT_ATOMS: atom_id res chain seq x y z
N MET A 1 5.75 -28.52 4.62
CA MET A 1 5.51 -28.51 6.08
C MET A 1 6.80 -28.86 6.79
N SER A 2 7.21 -28.08 7.79
CA SER A 2 8.45 -28.28 8.56
C SER A 2 8.17 -28.19 10.06
N LYS A 3 8.66 -29.17 10.83
CA LYS A 3 8.57 -29.15 12.31
C LYS A 3 9.26 -27.93 12.91
N SER A 4 10.31 -27.41 12.28
CA SER A 4 11.02 -26.21 12.74
C SER A 4 10.25 -24.90 12.52
N LEU A 5 9.31 -24.88 11.57
CA LEU A 5 8.51 -23.69 11.23
C LEU A 5 7.14 -23.67 11.92
N GLY A 6 6.81 -24.70 12.73
CA GLY A 6 5.51 -24.81 13.41
C GLY A 6 4.30 -25.02 12.48
N ASN A 7 4.53 -25.20 11.18
CA ASN A 7 3.49 -25.38 10.16
C ASN A 7 3.20 -26.86 9.85
N VAL A 8 3.38 -27.74 10.85
CA VAL A 8 2.98 -29.15 10.78
C VAL A 8 1.62 -29.28 11.47
N ILE A 9 0.71 -29.99 10.83
CA ILE A 9 -0.58 -30.38 11.42
C ILE A 9 -0.36 -31.63 12.26
N ASP A 10 -0.86 -31.66 13.50
CA ASP A 10 -0.84 -32.87 14.31
C ASP A 10 -1.76 -33.93 13.65
N PRO A 11 -1.32 -35.18 13.46
CA PRO A 11 -2.18 -36.25 12.97
C PRO A 11 -3.50 -36.40 13.76
N LEU A 12 -3.50 -36.11 15.06
CA LEU A 12 -4.71 -36.12 15.90
C LEU A 12 -5.69 -35.01 15.53
N ASP A 13 -5.19 -33.83 15.17
CA ASP A 13 -6.01 -32.71 14.68
C ASP A 13 -6.72 -33.09 13.37
N VAL A 14 -6.01 -33.81 12.49
CA VAL A 14 -6.59 -34.32 11.23
C VAL A 14 -7.71 -35.32 11.49
N ILE A 15 -7.49 -36.27 12.41
CA ILE A 15 -8.50 -37.27 12.81
C ILE A 15 -9.72 -36.59 13.47
N ALA A 16 -9.50 -35.54 14.27
CA ALA A 16 -10.54 -34.74 14.88
C ALA A 16 -11.24 -33.78 13.89
N GLY A 17 -10.82 -33.72 12.62
CA GLY A 17 -11.40 -32.87 11.59
C GLY A 17 -11.04 -31.38 11.73
N VAL A 18 -9.98 -31.05 12.48
CA VAL A 18 -9.47 -29.68 12.64
C VAL A 18 -8.69 -29.29 11.38
N THR A 19 -9.10 -28.19 10.75
CA THR A 19 -8.40 -27.63 9.59
C THR A 19 -7.36 -26.60 10.04
N LEU A 20 -6.28 -26.43 9.26
CA LEU A 20 -5.29 -25.35 9.49
C LEU A 20 -5.95 -23.98 9.62
N GLN A 21 -6.98 -23.73 8.82
CA GLN A 21 -7.76 -22.50 8.90
C GLN A 21 -8.40 -22.29 10.28
N LYS A 22 -9.01 -23.32 10.89
CA LYS A 22 -9.58 -23.21 12.23
C LYS A 22 -8.52 -23.07 13.32
N ARG A 23 -7.33 -23.63 13.11
CA ARG A 23 -6.22 -23.51 14.06
C ARG A 23 -5.59 -22.12 14.03
N ASP A 24 -5.29 -21.62 12.83
CA ASP A 24 -4.61 -20.35 12.64
C ASP A 24 -5.59 -19.16 12.74
N PHE A 25 -6.89 -19.40 12.49
CA PHE A 25 -7.98 -18.43 12.60
C PHE A 25 -9.20 -19.03 13.34
N PRO A 26 -9.11 -19.20 14.67
CA PRO A 26 -10.19 -19.80 15.47
C PRO A 26 -11.51 -19.04 15.38
N GLU A 27 -11.44 -17.71 15.25
CA GLU A 27 -12.58 -16.81 15.08
C GLU A 27 -12.91 -16.51 13.60
N GLY A 28 -12.27 -17.22 12.66
CA GLY A 28 -12.38 -16.98 11.23
C GLY A 28 -11.38 -15.96 10.69
N ILE A 29 -11.26 -15.91 9.35
CA ILE A 29 -10.35 -14.98 8.67
C ILE A 29 -10.94 -13.57 8.79
N PRO A 30 -10.18 -12.59 9.30
CA PRO A 30 -10.68 -11.23 9.46
C PRO A 30 -10.99 -10.61 8.10
N GLU A 31 -11.97 -9.70 8.09
CA GLU A 31 -12.24 -8.93 6.89
C GLU A 31 -10.99 -8.12 6.51
N CYS A 32 -10.55 -8.25 5.26
CA CYS A 32 -9.34 -7.58 4.75
C CYS A 32 -9.66 -6.42 3.80
N GLY A 33 -10.79 -6.48 3.09
CA GLY A 33 -11.16 -5.58 2.01
C GLY A 33 -10.54 -5.98 0.66
N THR A 34 -11.29 -5.79 -0.43
CA THR A 34 -10.90 -6.24 -1.77
C THR A 34 -9.63 -5.56 -2.28
N ASP A 35 -9.46 -4.26 -2.05
CA ASP A 35 -8.29 -3.52 -2.53
C ASP A 35 -7.02 -3.91 -1.79
N ALA A 36 -7.12 -4.18 -0.49
CA ALA A 36 -5.99 -4.69 0.30
C ALA A 36 -5.53 -6.06 -0.23
N LEU A 37 -6.48 -6.96 -0.53
CA LEU A 37 -6.17 -8.27 -1.12
C LEU A 37 -5.51 -8.13 -2.50
N ARG A 38 -6.06 -7.29 -3.39
CA ARG A 38 -5.47 -7.04 -4.71
C ARG A 38 -4.05 -6.49 -4.60
N PHE A 39 -3.86 -5.49 -3.73
CA PHE A 39 -2.55 -4.89 -3.52
C PHE A 39 -1.55 -5.91 -2.96
N ALA A 40 -1.99 -6.76 -2.01
CA ALA A 40 -1.17 -7.84 -1.47
C ALA A 40 -0.73 -8.82 -2.55
N LEU A 41 -1.66 -9.29 -3.39
CA LEU A 41 -1.37 -10.23 -4.46
C LEU A 41 -0.39 -9.62 -5.47
N CYS A 42 -0.61 -8.37 -5.90
CA CYS A 42 0.33 -7.66 -6.77
C CYS A 42 1.72 -7.55 -6.15
N ALA A 43 1.81 -7.27 -4.84
CA ALA A 43 3.09 -7.22 -4.12
C ALA A 43 3.77 -8.59 -3.96
N TYR A 44 3.02 -9.70 -4.01
CA TYR A 44 3.53 -11.06 -3.90
C TYR A 44 4.06 -11.65 -5.21
N THR A 45 3.60 -11.16 -6.37
CA THR A 45 3.86 -11.81 -7.68
C THR A 45 5.34 -12.01 -8.06
N ALA A 46 6.30 -11.47 -7.30
CA ALA A 46 7.72 -11.80 -7.43
C ALA A 46 8.06 -13.26 -7.03
N GLN A 47 7.22 -13.95 -6.26
CA GLN A 47 7.54 -15.24 -5.63
C GLN A 47 7.36 -16.49 -6.50
N GLY A 48 7.01 -16.36 -7.79
CA GLY A 48 6.89 -17.51 -8.71
C GLY A 48 5.51 -18.18 -8.70
N ARG A 49 5.45 -19.47 -9.06
CA ARG A 49 4.18 -20.21 -9.33
C ARG A 49 3.24 -20.32 -8.13
N ASP A 50 3.77 -20.36 -6.90
CA ASP A 50 2.97 -20.52 -5.68
C ASP A 50 3.06 -19.26 -4.80
N ILE A 51 1.90 -18.70 -4.47
CA ILE A 51 1.80 -17.56 -3.54
C ILE A 51 1.50 -18.09 -2.14
N ASN A 52 2.46 -17.95 -1.23
CA ASN A 52 2.20 -18.17 0.20
C ASN A 52 1.53 -16.92 0.79
N LEU A 53 0.20 -16.85 0.68
CA LEU A 53 -0.58 -15.68 1.09
C LEU A 53 -0.64 -15.57 2.62
N ASP A 54 0.09 -14.61 3.17
CA ASP A 54 -0.04 -14.21 4.58
C ASP A 54 -1.16 -13.17 4.77
N VAL A 55 -2.19 -13.56 5.52
CA VAL A 55 -3.34 -12.71 5.88
C VAL A 55 -2.90 -11.48 6.69
N ALA A 56 -1.89 -11.59 7.55
CA ALA A 56 -1.38 -10.46 8.31
C ALA A 56 -0.82 -9.37 7.39
N ARG A 57 -0.18 -9.77 6.28
CA ARG A 57 0.27 -8.82 5.25
C ARG A 57 -0.90 -8.16 4.52
N VAL A 58 -1.97 -8.90 4.23
CA VAL A 58 -3.18 -8.31 3.63
C VAL A 58 -3.78 -7.25 4.57
N LEU A 59 -3.85 -7.54 5.88
CA LEU A 59 -4.28 -6.56 6.88
C LEU A 59 -3.36 -5.34 6.93
N GLY A 60 -2.05 -5.53 6.78
CA GLY A 60 -1.10 -4.43 6.58
C GLY A 60 -1.50 -3.51 5.42
N TYR A 61 -1.89 -4.08 4.28
CA TYR A 61 -2.36 -3.31 3.14
C TYR A 61 -3.75 -2.69 3.34
N ARG A 62 -4.61 -3.24 4.21
CA ARG A 62 -5.85 -2.57 4.65
C ARG A 62 -5.53 -1.26 5.35
N HIS A 63 -4.52 -1.24 6.22
CA HIS A 63 -4.07 0.00 6.87
C HIS A 63 -3.50 1.00 5.85
N PHE A 64 -2.78 0.52 4.84
CA PHE A 64 -2.33 1.36 3.73
C PHE A 64 -3.50 1.99 2.95
N CYS A 65 -4.50 1.20 2.53
CA CYS A 65 -5.70 1.72 1.87
C CYS A 65 -6.43 2.75 2.73
N ASN A 66 -6.54 2.53 4.04
CA ASN A 66 -7.10 3.51 4.96
C ASN A 66 -6.25 4.79 5.05
N LYS A 67 -4.92 4.69 5.02
CA LYS A 67 -4.01 5.85 4.94
C LYS A 67 -4.19 6.62 3.63
N VAL A 68 -4.45 5.93 2.51
CA VAL A 68 -4.81 6.57 1.23
C VAL A 68 -6.10 7.37 1.36
N TRP A 69 -7.15 6.75 1.89
CA TRP A 69 -8.42 7.41 2.12
C TRP A 69 -8.29 8.65 3.01
N ASN A 70 -7.60 8.53 4.14
CA ASN A 70 -7.41 9.65 5.07
C ASN A 70 -6.58 10.79 4.46
N GLY A 71 -5.52 10.46 3.72
CA GLY A 71 -4.70 11.46 3.02
C GLY A 71 -5.49 12.20 1.94
N ALA A 72 -6.26 11.48 1.12
CA ALA A 72 -7.12 12.08 0.11
C ALA A 72 -8.19 12.99 0.75
N ARG A 73 -8.86 12.52 1.81
CA ARG A 73 -9.85 13.30 2.55
C ARG A 73 -9.26 14.57 3.17
N PHE A 74 -8.05 14.50 3.71
CA PHE A 74 -7.34 15.66 4.25
C PHE A 74 -7.10 16.72 3.16
N VAL A 75 -6.54 16.31 2.02
CA VAL A 75 -6.26 17.22 0.89
C VAL A 75 -7.54 17.83 0.34
N LEU A 76 -8.59 17.03 0.09
CA LEU A 76 -9.86 17.53 -0.42
C LEU A 76 -10.50 18.56 0.50
N ARG A 77 -10.41 18.36 1.82
CA ARG A 77 -10.88 19.35 2.81
C ARG A 77 -10.09 20.64 2.78
N ALA A 78 -8.76 20.55 2.62
CA ALA A 78 -7.90 21.72 2.55
C ALA A 78 -8.12 22.55 1.27
N LEU A 79 -8.49 21.90 0.16
CA LEU A 79 -8.81 22.57 -1.10
C LEU A 79 -10.15 23.34 -1.04
N GLY A 80 -11.10 22.86 -0.24
CA GLY A 80 -12.43 23.45 -0.10
C GLY A 80 -13.39 23.13 -1.27
N ASP A 81 -14.65 23.45 -1.07
CA ASP A 81 -15.70 23.20 -2.07
C ASP A 81 -15.52 24.10 -3.30
N GLY A 82 -15.58 23.51 -4.49
CA GLY A 82 -15.49 24.24 -5.76
C GLY A 82 -14.07 24.61 -6.20
N TYR A 83 -13.03 24.07 -5.56
CA TYR A 83 -11.65 24.22 -6.01
C TYR A 83 -11.51 23.82 -7.49
N ARG A 84 -10.91 24.70 -8.29
CA ARG A 84 -10.56 24.45 -9.69
C ARG A 84 -9.06 24.68 -9.88
N PRO A 85 -8.31 23.68 -10.38
CA PRO A 85 -6.91 23.88 -10.67
C PRO A 85 -6.74 24.97 -11.72
N SER A 86 -5.75 25.85 -11.54
CA SER A 86 -5.43 26.88 -12.52
C SER A 86 -4.97 26.24 -13.83
N PRO A 87 -5.47 26.70 -15.00
CA PRO A 87 -5.00 26.22 -16.29
C PRO A 87 -3.51 26.53 -16.52
N ASP A 88 -2.94 27.50 -15.81
CA ASP A 88 -1.53 27.91 -15.92
C ASP A 88 -0.62 27.22 -14.88
N THR A 89 -0.83 25.92 -14.67
CA THR A 89 -0.04 25.11 -13.72
C THR A 89 1.36 24.77 -14.24
N GLN A 90 1.69 25.13 -15.49
CA GLN A 90 2.98 24.86 -16.12
C GLN A 90 3.92 26.09 -16.17
N GLY A 91 3.42 27.31 -15.93
CA GLY A 91 4.18 28.56 -16.09
C GLY A 91 4.48 29.35 -14.80
N GLY A 92 3.98 28.92 -13.64
CA GLY A 92 4.14 29.62 -12.37
C GLY A 92 5.58 29.66 -11.84
N SER A 93 5.87 30.66 -10.99
CA SER A 93 7.12 30.80 -10.24
C SER A 93 7.53 29.47 -9.60
N PRO A 94 8.84 29.16 -9.48
CA PRO A 94 9.28 27.91 -8.92
C PRO A 94 8.70 27.78 -7.50
N GLY A 95 7.74 26.86 -7.34
CA GLY A 95 7.06 26.60 -6.08
C GLY A 95 8.05 26.38 -4.93
N SER A 96 7.57 26.34 -3.69
CA SER A 96 8.40 26.20 -2.49
C SER A 96 9.38 25.02 -2.59
N LEU A 97 10.44 25.02 -1.76
CA LEU A 97 11.39 23.91 -1.73
C LEU A 97 10.68 22.56 -1.50
N ALA A 98 9.68 22.54 -0.61
CA ALA A 98 8.87 21.36 -0.33
C ALA A 98 8.05 20.91 -1.56
N GLU A 99 7.44 21.85 -2.30
CA GLU A 99 6.68 21.54 -3.52
C GLU A 99 7.57 20.99 -4.63
N ARG A 100 8.76 21.56 -4.84
CA ARG A 100 9.72 21.05 -5.81
C ARG A 100 10.23 19.66 -5.40
N TRP A 101 10.49 19.46 -4.12
CA TRP A 101 10.92 18.19 -3.59
C TRP A 101 9.86 17.10 -3.80
N VAL A 102 8.61 17.32 -3.38
CA VAL A 102 7.56 16.30 -3.50
C VAL A 102 7.25 16.01 -4.97
N ARG A 103 7.31 17.01 -5.87
CA ARG A 103 7.15 16.82 -7.32
C ARG A 103 8.27 15.95 -7.91
N SER A 104 9.51 16.14 -7.45
CA SER A 104 10.64 15.30 -7.85
C SER A 104 10.45 13.84 -7.39
N ARG A 105 10.01 13.64 -6.15
CA ARG A 105 9.69 12.31 -5.59
C ARG A 105 8.54 11.63 -6.35
N LEU A 106 7.47 12.38 -6.64
CA LEU A 106 6.35 11.90 -7.45
C LEU A 106 6.82 11.49 -8.84
N SER A 107 7.63 12.32 -9.51
CA SER A 107 8.18 12.02 -10.83
C SER A 107 9.01 10.73 -10.84
N ARG A 108 9.83 10.51 -9.78
CA ARG A 108 10.55 9.25 -9.58
C ARG A 108 9.60 8.06 -9.40
N ALA A 109 8.56 8.20 -8.58
CA ALA A 109 7.58 7.15 -8.32
C ALA A 109 6.79 6.77 -9.56
N VAL A 110 6.34 7.77 -10.35
CA VAL A 110 5.63 7.57 -11.62
C VAL A 110 6.51 6.82 -12.62
N ARG A 111 7.76 7.24 -12.82
CA ARG A 111 8.70 6.52 -13.70
C ARG A 111 8.96 5.09 -13.24
N GLY A 112 9.20 4.89 -11.94
CA GLY A 112 9.45 3.58 -11.37
C GLY A 112 8.23 2.64 -11.50
N CYS A 113 7.04 3.15 -11.21
CA CYS A 113 5.79 2.42 -11.37
C CYS A 113 5.52 2.08 -12.84
N GLY A 114 5.68 3.04 -13.75
CA GLY A 114 5.50 2.83 -15.19
C GLY A 114 6.41 1.75 -15.75
N ALA A 115 7.72 1.85 -15.49
CA ALA A 115 8.69 0.86 -15.94
C ALA A 115 8.40 -0.55 -15.37
N ALA A 116 7.99 -0.63 -14.11
CA ALA A 116 7.64 -1.90 -13.48
C ALA A 116 6.37 -2.51 -14.09
N LEU A 117 5.35 -1.69 -14.38
CA LEU A 117 4.14 -2.15 -15.07
C LEU A 117 4.42 -2.63 -16.50
N GLU A 118 5.28 -1.92 -17.24
CA GLU A 118 5.72 -2.33 -18.58
C GLU A 118 6.44 -3.69 -18.57
N ALA A 119 7.21 -3.96 -17.51
CA ALA A 119 7.93 -5.20 -17.31
C ALA A 119 7.10 -6.33 -16.64
N TYR A 120 5.81 -6.09 -16.37
CA TYR A 120 4.95 -6.97 -15.55
C TYR A 120 5.51 -7.25 -14.13
N ASP A 121 6.36 -6.36 -13.61
CA ASP A 121 6.88 -6.35 -12.24
C ASP A 121 5.91 -5.60 -11.31
N PHE A 122 4.76 -6.23 -11.02
CA PHE A 122 3.79 -5.68 -10.06
C PHE A 122 4.35 -5.42 -8.64
N PRO A 123 5.31 -6.22 -8.11
CA PRO A 123 5.97 -5.95 -6.83
C PRO A 123 6.77 -4.66 -6.87
N GLY A 124 7.50 -4.40 -7.96
CA GLY A 124 8.14 -3.11 -8.20
C GLY A 124 7.14 -1.95 -8.24
N ALA A 125 6.03 -2.12 -8.96
CA ALA A 125 4.99 -1.10 -9.08
C ALA A 125 4.33 -0.76 -7.73
N THR A 126 3.93 -1.78 -6.98
CA THR A 126 3.34 -1.63 -5.64
C THR A 126 4.32 -0.99 -4.66
N THR A 127 5.60 -1.35 -4.71
CA THR A 127 6.65 -0.75 -3.88
C THR A 127 6.84 0.74 -4.20
N ALA A 128 6.86 1.11 -5.49
CA ALA A 128 7.01 2.50 -5.91
C ALA A 128 5.85 3.38 -5.43
N VAL A 129 4.60 2.92 -5.60
CA VAL A 129 3.39 3.64 -5.16
C VAL A 129 3.34 3.74 -3.64
N HIS A 130 3.54 2.63 -2.93
CA HIS A 130 3.48 2.59 -1.47
C HIS A 130 4.53 3.51 -0.85
N SER A 131 5.78 3.45 -1.34
CA SER A 131 6.88 4.23 -0.78
C SER A 131 6.67 5.72 -0.96
N PHE A 132 6.21 6.15 -2.14
CA PHE A 132 5.88 7.56 -2.36
C PHE A 132 4.74 8.02 -1.47
N TRP A 133 3.64 7.27 -1.44
CA TRP A 133 2.45 7.67 -0.68
C TRP A 133 2.75 7.78 0.82
N VAL A 134 3.36 6.74 1.39
CA VAL A 134 3.60 6.68 2.84
C VAL A 134 4.74 7.60 3.24
N TYR A 135 5.94 7.38 2.69
CA TYR A 135 7.15 8.00 3.21
C TYR A 135 7.40 9.40 2.64
N ASP A 136 7.11 9.63 1.36
CA ASP A 136 7.40 10.93 0.75
C ASP A 136 6.23 11.92 0.95
N LEU A 137 5.01 11.49 0.63
CA LEU A 137 3.84 12.36 0.68
C LEU A 137 3.30 12.52 2.11
N CYS A 138 2.88 11.44 2.75
CA CYS A 138 2.25 11.54 4.06
C CYS A 138 3.22 11.90 5.18
N ASP A 139 4.35 11.21 5.29
CA ASP A 139 5.24 11.36 6.46
C ASP A 139 6.09 12.63 6.40
N VAL A 140 6.40 13.13 5.19
CA VAL A 140 7.23 14.33 5.00
C VAL A 140 6.40 15.51 4.52
N TYR A 141 5.83 15.46 3.31
CA TYR A 141 5.23 16.64 2.69
C TYR A 141 3.99 17.16 3.44
N LEU A 142 3.03 16.29 3.77
CA LEU A 142 1.80 16.69 4.46
C LEU A 142 2.08 17.14 5.91
N VAL A 143 3.08 16.56 6.58
CA VAL A 143 3.47 16.97 7.94
C VAL A 143 4.18 18.33 7.93
N GLN A 144 5.07 18.57 6.97
CA GLN A 144 5.78 19.85 6.85
C GLN A 144 4.85 20.99 6.44
N GLY A 145 3.88 20.74 5.56
CA GLY A 145 2.89 21.74 5.16
C GLY A 145 2.01 22.22 6.32
N HIS A 146 1.79 21.40 7.34
CA HIS A 146 0.92 21.74 8.47
C HIS A 146 1.62 22.53 9.60
N ARG A 147 2.96 22.61 9.58
CA ARG A 147 3.75 23.33 10.61
C ARG A 147 4.08 24.78 10.25
N GLY A 148 3.67 25.23 9.07
CA GLY A 148 3.93 26.57 8.54
C GLY A 148 2.85 27.62 8.81
N ASP A 149 1.77 27.23 9.49
CA ASP A 149 0.65 28.09 9.90
C ASP A 149 0.69 28.40 11.41
#